data_AF-A0A1L6ZF29-F1
#
_entry.id   AF-A0A1L6ZF29-F1
#
_cell.length_a   1.000
_cell.length_b   1.000
_cell.length_c   1.000
_cell.angle_alpha   90.00
_cell.angle_beta   90.00
_cell.angle_gamma   90.00
#
_symmetry.space_group_name_H-M   'P 1'
#
loop_
_entity.id
_entity.type
_entity.pdbx_description
1 polymer ?
#
loop_
_entity_poly.entity_id
_entity_poly.type
_entity_poly.pdbx_seq_one_letter_code
_entity_poly.pdbx_strand_id
1 'polypeptide(L)'
;MLNMDKAMELMRQLHSRHLLTDETKCTQSNLDWLEEKGLVNRSPAIERKANGFTCCRCGVSHKRYFAHSPCEVCQKDCVYCRSCIMMGKAAECGFLYEWTGPQMEETCRAELTWQGELSKGQKRASERIIEAIKNKFDLLVWAV
;
A
#
# COMPACT_ATOMS: atom_id res chain seq x y z
N MET A 1 -11.60 22.43 -12.04
CA MET A 1 -11.80 21.05 -12.54
C MET A 1 -10.42 20.48 -12.86
N LEU A 2 -10.11 19.26 -12.42
CA LEU A 2 -8.84 18.62 -12.75
C LEU A 2 -8.74 18.42 -14.27
N ASN A 3 -7.60 18.70 -14.88
CA ASN A 3 -7.33 18.42 -16.28
C ASN A 3 -6.41 17.18 -16.40
N MET A 4 -6.29 16.64 -17.62
CA MET A 4 -5.52 15.42 -17.85
C MET A 4 -4.03 15.56 -17.50
N ASP A 5 -3.44 16.74 -17.68
CA ASP A 5 -2.03 16.97 -17.31
C ASP A 5 -1.80 16.81 -15.80
N LYS A 6 -2.71 17.33 -14.97
CA LYS A 6 -2.65 17.14 -13.51
C LYS A 6 -2.96 15.70 -13.11
N ALA A 7 -3.83 15.00 -13.85
CA ALA A 7 -4.08 13.58 -13.62
C ALA A 7 -2.80 12.75 -13.86
N MET A 8 -2.01 13.08 -14.88
CA MET A 8 -0.72 12.41 -15.15
C MET A 8 0.35 12.69 -14.08
N GLU A 9 0.33 13.85 -13.42
CA GLU A 9 1.21 14.09 -12.27
C GLU A 9 0.82 13.23 -11.06
N LEU A 10 -0.49 13.06 -10.82
CA LEU A 10 -1.01 12.22 -9.74
C LEU A 10 -0.77 10.74 -9.98
N MET A 11 -0.83 10.33 -11.24
CA MET A 11 -0.42 9.00 -11.65
C MET A 11 1.00 8.68 -11.14
N ARG A 12 1.98 9.59 -11.24
CA ARG A 12 3.35 9.32 -10.75
C ARG A 12 3.39 9.03 -9.25
N GLN A 13 2.45 9.57 -8.49
CA GLN A 13 2.34 9.36 -7.05
C GLN A 13 1.60 8.07 -6.71
N LEU A 14 0.54 7.74 -7.46
CA LEU A 14 -0.31 6.57 -7.23
C LEU A 14 0.17 5.30 -7.96
N HIS A 15 1.08 5.43 -8.92
CA HIS A 15 1.58 4.31 -9.69
C HIS A 15 2.26 3.29 -8.77
N SER A 16 1.74 2.07 -8.77
CA SER A 16 2.20 0.97 -7.91
C SER A 16 2.16 1.29 -6.41
N ARG A 17 1.28 2.22 -5.99
CA ARG A 17 1.05 2.58 -4.59
C ARG A 17 -0.43 2.51 -4.27
N HIS A 18 -0.71 2.26 -2.98
CA HIS A 18 -2.07 2.19 -2.46
C HIS A 18 -2.20 3.19 -1.32
N LEU A 19 -2.67 4.40 -1.65
CA LEU A 19 -2.55 5.57 -0.80
C LEU A 19 -3.90 6.00 -0.19
N LEU A 20 -3.88 6.47 1.05
CA LEU A 20 -5.01 7.16 1.69
C LEU A 20 -5.21 8.55 1.06
N THR A 21 -6.42 9.12 1.17
CA THR A 21 -6.71 10.49 0.69
C THR A 21 -5.64 11.49 1.15
N ASP A 22 -5.30 11.49 2.44
CA ASP A 22 -4.32 12.42 3.02
C ASP A 22 -2.89 12.24 2.48
N GLU A 23 -2.57 11.03 2.01
CA GLU A 23 -1.26 10.68 1.43
C GLU A 23 -1.15 11.14 -0.04
N THR A 24 -2.28 11.24 -0.76
CA THR A 24 -2.32 11.63 -2.18
C THR A 24 -2.05 13.12 -2.44
N LYS A 25 -2.07 13.96 -1.39
CA LYS A 25 -2.03 15.43 -1.51
C LYS A 25 -3.09 15.98 -2.49
N CYS A 26 -4.17 15.24 -2.71
CA CYS A 26 -5.29 15.60 -3.56
C CYS A 26 -6.54 15.93 -2.75
N THR A 27 -7.41 16.74 -3.34
CA THR A 27 -8.76 16.93 -2.80
C THR A 27 -9.62 15.72 -3.12
N GLN A 28 -10.59 15.42 -2.24
CA GLN A 28 -11.53 14.32 -2.45
C GLN A 28 -12.27 14.45 -3.79
N SER A 29 -12.70 15.66 -4.17
CA SER A 29 -13.38 15.90 -5.45
C SER A 29 -12.53 15.56 -6.68
N ASN A 30 -11.19 15.67 -6.60
CA ASN A 30 -10.32 15.25 -7.69
C ASN A 30 -10.21 13.72 -7.75
N LEU A 31 -10.16 13.04 -6.61
CA LEU A 31 -10.16 11.58 -6.55
C LEU A 31 -11.49 11.01 -7.06
N ASP A 32 -12.61 11.61 -6.68
CA ASP A 32 -13.95 11.24 -7.16
C ASP A 32 -14.03 11.38 -8.69
N TRP A 33 -13.50 12.48 -9.25
CA TRP A 33 -13.43 12.69 -10.70
C TRP A 33 -12.53 11.65 -11.40
N LEU A 34 -11.38 11.31 -10.82
CA LEU A 34 -10.50 10.27 -11.37
C LEU A 34 -11.15 8.89 -11.32
N GLU A 35 -11.89 8.59 -10.26
CA GLU A 35 -12.66 7.35 -10.08
C GLU A 35 -13.76 7.27 -11.15
N GLU A 36 -14.51 8.35 -11.37
CA GLU A 36 -15.53 8.45 -12.42
C GLU A 36 -14.95 8.23 -13.83
N LYS A 37 -13.71 8.68 -14.05
CA LYS A 37 -12.97 8.45 -15.31
C LYS A 37 -12.31 7.08 -15.41
N GLY A 38 -12.41 6.23 -14.39
CA GLY A 38 -11.76 4.91 -14.36
C GLY A 38 -10.23 4.95 -14.28
N LEU A 39 -9.66 6.11 -13.94
CA LEU A 39 -8.21 6.33 -13.85
C LEU A 39 -7.64 5.91 -12.48
N VAL A 40 -8.49 5.82 -11.46
CA VAL A 40 -8.13 5.26 -10.16
C VAL A 40 -9.19 4.27 -9.70
N ASN A 41 -8.75 3.27 -8.96
CA ASN A 41 -9.62 2.36 -8.23
C ASN A 41 -9.69 2.80 -6.76
N ARG A 42 -10.91 2.85 -6.21
CA ARG A 42 -11.16 3.13 -4.81
C ARG A 42 -11.54 1.84 -4.08
N SER A 43 -10.87 1.57 -2.96
CA SER A 43 -11.14 0.42 -2.11
C SER A 43 -11.25 0.85 -0.65
N PRO A 44 -12.06 0.17 0.19
CA PRO A 44 -12.12 0.48 1.61
C PRO A 44 -10.76 0.21 2.25
N ALA A 45 -10.33 1.03 3.22
CA ALA A 45 -9.07 0.79 3.91
C ALA A 45 -9.13 -0.42 4.87
N ILE A 46 -10.32 -0.69 5.44
CA ILE A 46 -10.61 -1.86 6.26
C ILE A 46 -11.86 -2.56 5.70
N GLU A 47 -11.75 -3.86 5.44
CA GLU A 47 -12.86 -4.71 5.07
C GLU A 47 -13.39 -5.46 6.30
N ARG A 48 -14.70 -5.37 6.53
CA ARG A 48 -15.40 -6.10 7.60
C ARG A 48 -15.92 -7.44 7.05
N LYS A 49 -15.42 -8.54 7.60
CA LYS A 49 -15.84 -9.91 7.29
C LYS A 49 -16.64 -10.48 8.45
N ALA A 50 -17.34 -11.60 8.22
CA ALA A 50 -18.10 -12.31 9.26
C ALA A 50 -17.24 -12.62 10.52
N ASN A 51 -15.95 -12.90 10.32
CA ASN A 51 -15.06 -13.38 11.38
C ASN A 51 -14.09 -12.30 11.90
N GLY A 52 -14.21 -11.04 11.47
CA GLY A 52 -13.34 -9.95 11.92
C GLY A 52 -13.03 -8.93 10.82
N PHE A 53 -11.83 -8.37 10.89
CA PHE A 53 -11.39 -7.29 10.00
C PHE A 53 -10.22 -7.74 9.13
N THR A 54 -10.11 -7.18 7.93
CA THR A 54 -8.91 -7.29 7.09
C THR A 54 -8.50 -5.87 6.69
N CYS A 55 -7.23 -5.52 6.88
CA CYS A 55 -6.71 -4.26 6.37
C CYS A 55 -6.38 -4.42 4.87
N CYS A 56 -7.02 -3.63 4.01
CA CYS A 56 -6.81 -3.71 2.57
C CYS A 56 -5.44 -3.17 2.12
N ARG A 57 -4.74 -2.41 2.98
CA ARG A 57 -3.38 -1.91 2.69
C ARG A 57 -2.29 -2.96 2.95
N CYS A 58 -2.31 -3.61 4.11
CA CYS A 58 -1.23 -4.52 4.54
C CYS A 58 -1.63 -6.00 4.62
N GLY A 59 -2.91 -6.32 4.40
CA GLY A 59 -3.42 -7.70 4.43
C GLY A 59 -3.56 -8.32 5.83
N VAL A 60 -3.21 -7.61 6.91
CA VAL A 60 -3.35 -8.16 8.27
C VAL A 60 -4.82 -8.40 8.60
N SER A 61 -5.10 -9.55 9.21
CA SER A 61 -6.46 -9.95 9.63
C SER A 61 -6.55 -10.39 11.09
N HIS A 62 -5.43 -10.43 11.81
CA HIS A 62 -5.41 -10.81 13.22
C HIS A 62 -5.99 -9.70 14.09
N LYS A 63 -6.99 -10.03 14.91
CA LYS A 63 -7.76 -9.08 15.75
C LYS A 63 -6.88 -8.13 16.58
N ARG A 64 -5.72 -8.60 17.08
CA ARG A 64 -4.79 -7.80 17.89
C ARG A 64 -4.25 -6.54 17.21
N TYR A 65 -4.27 -6.48 15.87
CA TYR A 65 -3.80 -5.33 15.10
C TYR A 65 -4.89 -4.31 14.79
N PHE A 66 -6.12 -4.53 15.26
CA PHE A 66 -7.22 -3.59 15.09
C PHE A 66 -7.55 -2.93 16.42
N ALA A 67 -7.76 -1.62 16.40
CA ALA A 67 -8.18 -0.85 17.56
C ALA A 67 -9.28 0.13 17.17
N HIS A 68 -10.04 0.56 18.16
CA HIS A 68 -11.09 1.56 18.04
C HIS A 68 -10.56 2.92 18.48
N SER A 69 -11.01 3.98 17.81
CA SER A 69 -10.71 5.36 18.21
C SER A 69 -11.72 6.34 17.62
N PRO A 70 -12.03 7.45 18.33
CA PRO A 70 -12.78 8.55 17.76
C PRO A 70 -12.12 9.04 16.45
N CYS A 71 -12.92 9.15 15.40
CA CYS A 71 -12.47 9.57 14.09
C CYS A 71 -12.86 11.02 13.82
N GLU A 72 -11.88 11.85 13.49
CA GLU A 72 -12.08 13.26 13.16
C GLU A 72 -12.80 13.45 11.81
N VAL A 73 -12.72 12.46 10.91
CA VAL A 73 -13.33 12.53 9.57
C VAL A 73 -14.83 12.27 9.62
N CYS A 74 -15.24 11.14 10.22
CA CYS A 74 -16.65 10.73 10.23
C CYS A 74 -17.37 10.99 11.56
N GLN A 75 -16.65 11.49 12.59
CA GLN A 75 -17.18 11.80 13.92
C GLN A 75 -17.80 10.57 14.64
N LYS A 76 -17.32 9.36 14.32
CA LYS A 76 -17.70 8.10 14.95
C LYS A 76 -16.47 7.38 15.50
N ASP A 77 -16.70 6.38 16.34
CA ASP A 77 -15.63 5.48 16.76
C ASP A 77 -15.30 4.49 15.63
N CYS A 78 -14.12 4.66 15.03
CA CYS A 78 -13.67 3.88 13.89
C CYS A 78 -12.66 2.82 14.28
N VAL A 79 -12.81 1.64 13.71
CA VAL A 79 -11.75 0.63 13.66
C VAL A 79 -10.61 1.13 12.77
N TYR A 80 -9.36 0.93 13.17
CA TYR A 80 -8.18 1.21 12.35
C TYR A 80 -7.09 0.15 12.51
N CYS A 81 -6.22 0.04 11.51
CA CYS A 81 -5.10 -0.90 11.49
C CYS A 81 -3.86 -0.33 12.20
N ARG A 82 -3.42 -0.95 13.29
CA ARG A 82 -2.20 -0.59 14.03
C ARG A 82 -0.93 -0.92 13.26
N SER A 83 -0.93 -1.95 12.41
CA SER A 83 0.23 -2.29 11.57
C SER A 83 0.56 -1.20 10.54
N CYS A 84 -0.43 -0.42 10.14
CA CYS A 84 -0.28 0.66 9.16
C CYS A 84 0.06 2.02 9.78
N ILE A 85 -0.08 2.19 11.11
CA ILE A 85 -0.12 3.51 11.75
C ILE A 85 1.08 4.41 11.38
N MET A 86 2.28 3.84 11.26
CA MET A 86 3.50 4.58 10.93
C MET A 86 3.52 5.14 9.50
N MET A 87 2.81 4.50 8.56
CA MET A 87 2.69 5.00 7.19
C MET A 87 1.35 5.68 6.93
N GLY A 88 0.49 5.86 7.94
CA GLY A 88 -0.84 6.45 7.79
C GLY A 88 -1.95 5.63 8.45
N LYS A 89 -2.86 6.30 9.14
CA LYS A 89 -3.95 5.65 9.89
C LYS A 89 -5.04 5.16 8.94
N ALA A 90 -4.90 3.92 8.47
CA ALA A 90 -5.93 3.22 7.71
C ALA A 90 -7.14 2.90 8.60
N ALA A 91 -8.15 3.77 8.56
CA ALA A 91 -9.40 3.68 9.33
C ALA A 91 -10.56 3.14 8.49
N GLU A 92 -11.55 2.51 9.13
CA GLU A 92 -12.67 1.84 8.43
C GLU A 92 -13.57 2.78 7.62
N CYS A 93 -13.62 4.07 7.98
CA CYS A 93 -14.33 5.08 7.20
C CYS A 93 -13.51 5.64 6.04
N GLY A 94 -12.24 5.23 5.91
CA GLY A 94 -11.31 5.71 4.90
C GLY A 94 -11.22 4.79 3.69
N PHE A 95 -10.63 5.32 2.63
CA PHE A 95 -10.42 4.61 1.37
C PHE A 95 -8.94 4.64 0.99
N LEU A 96 -8.55 3.65 0.20
CA LEU A 96 -7.26 3.56 -0.47
C LEU A 96 -7.48 3.70 -1.97
N TYR A 97 -6.59 4.45 -2.61
CA TYR A 97 -6.63 4.75 -4.03
C TYR A 97 -5.39 4.16 -4.71
N GLU A 98 -5.62 3.55 -5.86
CA GLU A 98 -4.61 2.96 -6.72
C GLU A 98 -4.82 3.48 -8.15
N TRP A 99 -3.74 3.77 -8.88
CA TRP A 99 -3.85 4.16 -10.29
C TRP A 99 -4.17 2.96 -11.17
N THR A 100 -5.24 3.07 -11.96
CA THR A 100 -5.68 2.06 -12.94
C THR A 100 -5.78 2.60 -14.36
N GLY A 101 -5.45 3.88 -14.56
CA GLY A 101 -5.39 4.51 -15.88
C GLY A 101 -4.20 4.02 -16.72
N PRO A 102 -3.98 4.62 -17.90
CA PRO A 102 -2.86 4.28 -18.77
C PRO A 102 -1.54 4.25 -18.00
N GLN A 103 -0.77 3.17 -18.17
CA GLN A 103 0.58 3.12 -17.64
C GLN A 103 1.49 4.05 -18.45
N MET A 104 2.49 4.62 -17.79
CA MET A 104 3.54 5.35 -18.49
C MET A 104 4.33 4.27 -19.19
N GLU A 105 4.71 4.50 -20.44
CA GLU A 105 5.69 3.63 -21.06
C GLU A 105 6.93 3.60 -20.16
N GLU A 106 7.24 2.42 -19.63
CA GLU A 106 8.46 2.20 -18.87
C GLU A 106 9.62 2.46 -19.83
N THR A 107 10.25 3.63 -19.69
CA THR A 107 11.36 4.02 -20.55
C THR A 107 12.61 3.16 -20.34
N CYS A 108 12.66 2.42 -19.22
CA CYS A 108 13.73 1.49 -18.90
C CYS A 108 13.13 0.18 -18.36
N ARG A 109 13.34 -0.92 -19.08
CA ARG A 109 13.21 -2.25 -18.47
C ARG A 109 14.34 -2.40 -17.45
N ALA A 110 14.00 -2.55 -16.18
CA ALA A 110 14.96 -2.91 -15.15
C ALA A 110 15.41 -4.35 -15.38
N GLU A 111 16.52 -4.53 -16.09
CA GLU A 111 17.11 -5.84 -16.28
C GLU A 111 17.98 -6.18 -15.06
N LEU A 112 17.70 -7.32 -14.41
CA LEU A 112 18.54 -7.85 -13.33
C LEU A 112 19.82 -8.47 -13.93
N THR A 113 20.69 -7.63 -14.46
CA THR A 113 21.92 -8.03 -15.18
C THR A 113 23.13 -8.24 -14.28
N TRP A 114 22.96 -8.23 -12.96
CA TRP A 114 24.08 -8.38 -12.05
C TRP A 114 24.73 -9.77 -12.20
N GLN A 115 25.93 -9.79 -12.77
CA GLN A 115 26.76 -10.99 -12.97
C GLN A 115 27.85 -11.13 -11.89
N GLY A 116 27.73 -10.42 -10.78
CA GLY A 116 28.72 -10.48 -9.71
C GLY A 116 28.63 -11.76 -8.88
N GLU A 117 29.65 -11.98 -8.04
CA GLU A 117 29.60 -13.03 -7.01
C GLU A 117 29.13 -12.44 -5.68
N LEU A 118 28.26 -13.19 -4.98
CA LEU A 118 27.81 -12.77 -3.66
C LEU A 118 28.99 -12.83 -2.70
N SER A 119 29.18 -11.78 -1.90
CA SER A 119 30.09 -11.85 -0.76
C SER A 119 29.67 -12.99 0.17
N LYS A 120 30.60 -13.49 1.00
CA LYS A 120 30.28 -14.57 1.96
C LYS A 120 29.06 -14.24 2.83
N GLY A 121 28.93 -12.97 3.24
CA GLY A 121 27.78 -12.49 4.02
C GLY A 121 26.49 -12.47 3.21
N GLN A 122 26.53 -11.94 1.98
CA GLN A 122 25.38 -11.90 1.08
C GLN A 122 24.90 -13.30 0.69
N LYS A 123 25.83 -14.23 0.40
CA LYS A 123 25.51 -15.62 0.09
C LYS A 123 24.83 -16.31 1.26
N ARG A 124 25.39 -16.19 2.47
CA ARG A 124 24.78 -16.72 3.69
C ARG A 124 23.39 -16.15 3.92
N ALA A 125 23.21 -14.83 3.77
CA ALA A 125 21.91 -14.19 3.93
C ALA A 125 20.90 -14.71 2.90
N SER A 126 21.30 -14.79 1.63
CA SER A 126 20.49 -15.32 0.52
C SER A 126 20.04 -16.77 0.78
N GLU A 127 20.96 -17.65 1.14
CA GLU A 127 20.67 -19.06 1.46
C GLU A 127 19.71 -19.19 2.65
N ARG A 128 19.91 -18.38 3.71
CA ARG A 128 19.02 -18.37 4.86
C ARG A 128 17.61 -17.86 4.52
N ILE A 129 17.49 -16.87 3.64
CA ILE A 129 16.18 -16.40 3.16
C ILE A 129 15.44 -17.53 2.43
N ILE A 130 16.14 -18.27 1.55
CA ILE A 130 15.55 -19.42 0.85
C ILE A 130 15.04 -20.46 1.84
N GLU A 131 15.84 -20.78 2.87
CA GLU A 131 15.46 -21.73 3.92
C GLU A 131 14.25 -21.25 4.73
N ALA A 132 14.21 -19.97 5.12
CA ALA A 132 13.12 -19.37 5.88
C ALA A 132 11.80 -19.42 5.12
N ILE A 133 11.83 -19.13 3.82
CA ILE A 133 10.64 -19.22 2.96
C ILE A 133 10.15 -20.67 2.86
N LYS A 134 11.04 -21.62 2.59
CA LYS A 134 10.69 -23.05 2.46
C LYS A 134 10.09 -23.62 3.75
N ASN A 135 10.66 -23.26 4.89
CA ASN A 135 10.28 -23.80 6.19
C ASN A 135 9.30 -22.91 6.98
N LYS A 136 8.91 -21.75 6.44
CA LYS A 136 7.94 -20.81 7.02
C LYS A 136 8.28 -20.37 8.45
N PHE A 137 9.52 -19.94 8.68
CA PHE A 137 9.93 -19.35 9.95
C PHE A 137 10.40 -17.90 9.80
N ASP A 138 10.34 -17.14 10.90
CA ASP A 138 10.76 -15.74 10.93
C ASP A 138 12.29 -15.63 10.91
N LEU A 139 12.83 -14.83 9.97
CA LEU A 139 14.26 -14.58 9.82
C LEU A 139 14.55 -13.08 9.90
N LEU A 140 15.39 -12.67 10.86
CA LEU A 140 15.97 -11.33 10.87
C LEU A 140 17.20 -11.29 9.95
N VAL A 141 17.12 -10.50 8.89
CA VAL A 141 18.25 -10.20 8.01
C VAL A 141 18.65 -8.75 8.22
N TRP A 142 19.91 -8.52 8.57
CA TRP A 142 20.49 -7.19 8.65
C TRP A 142 21.49 -7.02 7.51
N ALA A 143 21.17 -6.13 6.58
CA ALA A 143 22.10 -5.66 5.56
C ALA A 143 22.77 -4.39 6.08
N VAL A 144 24.10 -4.44 6.26
CA VAL A 144 24.96 -3.30 6.63
C VAL A 144 25.86 -2.98 5.45
#